data_AF-A0A101FFW3-F1
#
_entry.id   AF-A0A101FFW3-F1
#
_cell.length_a   1.000
_cell.length_b   1.000
_cell.length_c   1.000
_cell.angle_alpha   90.00
_cell.angle_beta   90.00
_cell.angle_gamma   90.00
#
_symmetry.space_group_name_H-M   'P 1'
#
loop_
_entity.id
_entity.type
_entity.pdbx_description
1 polymer ?
#
loop_
_entity_poly.entity_id
_entity_poly.type
_entity_poly.pdbx_seq_one_letter_code
_entity_poly.pdbx_strand_id
1 'polypeptide(L)'
;GGAAPSQTQINRTTTNYEIDKEDEYRVVAPGAVKQLSLSVVLDGELDPLRQQEITDLVSAAAGLQPERGDQLTVASIPFDRTWSQNMEREMAEREKRRQWLIYGVAGLILISLLVLLAVLANRRRERRVALDRLAGTQLTVEEALAAQEPELTQEEKERARILEQLQRQVRQNPEQVAQVLRAWLAEEQR
;
A
#
# COMPACT_ATOMS: atom_id res chain seq x y z
N GLY A 1 -8.35 -61.96 137.35
CA GLY A 1 -9.13 -61.61 136.15
C GLY A 1 -9.12 -60.11 135.98
N GLY A 2 -8.61 -59.61 134.86
CA GLY A 2 -8.61 -58.19 134.52
C GLY A 2 -8.38 -58.08 133.01
N ALA A 3 -9.44 -57.72 132.28
CA ALA A 3 -9.46 -57.62 130.82
C ALA A 3 -8.71 -56.36 130.36
N ALA A 4 -7.89 -56.50 129.32
CA ALA A 4 -7.34 -55.37 128.58
C ALA A 4 -8.28 -55.01 127.40
N PRO A 5 -8.58 -53.73 127.15
CA PRO A 5 -9.50 -53.35 126.07
C PRO A 5 -8.80 -53.44 124.71
N SER A 6 -9.45 -54.07 123.75
CA SER A 6 -9.08 -54.07 122.34
C SER A 6 -9.30 -52.68 121.74
N GLN A 7 -8.24 -52.01 121.28
CA GLN A 7 -8.36 -50.78 120.49
C GLN A 7 -8.62 -51.15 119.02
N THR A 8 -9.80 -50.80 118.51
CA THR A 8 -10.13 -50.92 117.09
C THR A 8 -9.73 -49.63 116.38
N GLN A 9 -8.69 -49.67 115.55
CA GLN A 9 -8.36 -48.59 114.62
C GLN A 9 -9.14 -48.77 113.32
N ILE A 10 -9.98 -47.79 112.96
CA ILE A 10 -10.68 -47.75 111.68
C ILE A 10 -9.92 -46.79 110.77
N ASN A 11 -9.14 -47.32 109.84
CA ASN A 11 -8.51 -46.52 108.78
C ASN A 11 -9.53 -46.32 107.64
N ARG A 12 -9.97 -45.08 107.44
CA ARG A 12 -10.78 -44.67 106.29
C ARG A 12 -9.90 -43.88 105.33
N THR A 13 -9.47 -44.53 104.25
CA THR A 13 -8.80 -43.87 103.13
C THR A 13 -9.82 -43.55 102.06
N THR A 14 -9.99 -42.26 101.75
CA THR A 14 -10.79 -41.79 100.61
C THR A 14 -9.81 -41.40 99.50
N THR A 15 -9.78 -42.18 98.43
CA THR A 15 -8.97 -41.88 97.24
C THR A 15 -9.85 -41.18 96.23
N ASN A 16 -9.57 -39.91 95.98
CA ASN A 16 -10.19 -39.17 94.87
C ASN A 16 -9.34 -39.36 93.61
N TYR A 17 -10.00 -39.72 92.52
CA TYR A 17 -9.42 -39.73 91.18
C TYR A 17 -9.89 -38.46 90.48
N GLU A 18 -8.97 -37.58 90.11
CA GLU A 18 -9.27 -36.48 89.19
C GLU A 18 -9.39 -37.05 87.78
N ILE A 19 -10.45 -36.68 87.06
CA ILE A 19 -10.65 -37.10 85.67
C ILE A 19 -9.66 -36.32 84.81
N ASP A 20 -8.91 -37.04 83.98
CA ASP A 20 -7.98 -36.43 83.03
C ASP A 20 -8.74 -35.51 82.06
N LYS A 21 -8.29 -34.25 81.97
CA LYS A 21 -8.83 -33.26 81.04
C LYS A 21 -7.77 -32.98 79.97
N GLU A 22 -8.10 -33.28 78.73
CA GLU A 22 -7.27 -32.93 77.57
C GLU A 22 -7.90 -31.71 76.89
N ASP A 23 -7.21 -30.56 76.95
CA ASP A 23 -7.61 -29.33 76.27
C ASP A 23 -6.77 -29.17 74.98
N GLU A 24 -7.37 -29.45 73.81
CA GLU A 24 -6.71 -29.24 72.51
C GLU A 24 -6.91 -27.79 72.02
N TYR A 25 -5.82 -27.02 71.98
CA TYR A 25 -5.79 -25.70 71.35
C TYR A 25 -5.32 -25.82 69.90
N ARG A 26 -6.26 -25.74 68.95
CA ARG A 26 -5.96 -25.76 67.52
C ARG A 26 -5.90 -24.35 66.94
N VAL A 27 -4.71 -23.94 66.47
CA VAL A 27 -4.52 -22.71 65.71
C VAL A 27 -4.67 -23.02 64.22
N VAL A 28 -5.79 -22.61 63.63
CA VAL A 28 -6.01 -22.68 62.17
C VAL A 28 -5.60 -21.37 61.51
N ALA A 29 -4.84 -21.47 60.41
CA ALA A 29 -4.45 -20.31 59.64
C ALA A 29 -5.68 -19.67 58.96
N PRO A 30 -5.81 -18.33 58.97
CA PRO A 30 -6.87 -17.65 58.22
C PRO A 30 -6.64 -17.79 56.71
N GLY A 31 -7.73 -17.96 55.94
CA GLY A 31 -7.67 -18.06 54.47
C GLY A 31 -8.01 -19.44 53.88
N ALA A 32 -8.41 -20.41 54.71
CA ALA A 32 -8.93 -21.68 54.20
C ALA A 32 -10.19 -21.47 53.34
N VAL A 33 -10.21 -22.09 52.16
CA VAL A 33 -11.39 -22.10 51.28
C VAL A 33 -12.48 -22.94 51.94
N LYS A 34 -13.67 -22.36 52.09
CA LYS A 34 -14.83 -23.06 52.68
C LYS A 34 -15.62 -23.87 51.65
N GLN A 35 -15.69 -23.39 50.42
CA GLN A 35 -16.46 -23.99 49.33
C GLN A 35 -16.02 -23.41 47.99
N LEU A 36 -16.02 -24.22 46.94
CA LEU A 36 -15.86 -23.81 45.55
C LEU A 36 -17.14 -24.10 44.75
N SER A 37 -17.51 -23.17 43.87
CA SER A 37 -18.62 -23.35 42.93
C SER A 37 -18.16 -22.95 41.54
N LEU A 38 -18.08 -23.93 40.63
CA LEU A 38 -17.63 -23.74 39.26
C LEU A 38 -18.76 -24.04 38.28
N SER A 39 -18.84 -23.23 37.23
CA SER A 39 -19.76 -23.44 36.11
C SER A 39 -18.99 -23.34 34.80
N VAL A 40 -19.13 -24.35 33.96
CA VAL A 40 -18.47 -24.44 32.66
C VAL A 40 -19.55 -24.58 31.61
N VAL A 41 -19.49 -23.72 30.59
CA VAL A 41 -20.40 -23.77 29.46
C VAL A 41 -19.57 -24.03 28.20
N LEU A 42 -19.99 -25.03 27.42
CA LEU A 42 -19.30 -25.49 26.23
C LEU A 42 -20.18 -25.25 25.01
N ASP A 43 -19.54 -24.88 23.91
CA ASP A 43 -20.20 -24.64 22.63
C ASP A 43 -20.51 -25.96 21.93
N GLY A 44 -21.76 -26.15 21.53
CA GLY A 44 -22.23 -27.25 20.71
C GLY A 44 -22.99 -28.33 21.48
N GLU A 45 -23.10 -29.51 20.87
CA GLU A 45 -23.69 -30.70 21.48
C GLU A 45 -22.58 -31.60 22.05
N LEU A 46 -22.79 -32.10 23.26
CA LEU A 46 -21.87 -33.01 23.93
C LEU A 46 -22.55 -34.35 24.17
N ASP A 47 -21.80 -35.41 23.86
CA ASP A 47 -22.14 -36.75 24.29
C ASP A 47 -21.94 -36.87 25.82
N PRO A 48 -22.81 -37.61 26.53
CA PRO A 48 -22.68 -37.82 27.98
C PRO A 48 -21.30 -38.32 28.43
N LEU A 49 -20.64 -39.17 27.64
CA LEU A 49 -19.31 -39.68 27.95
C LEU A 49 -18.27 -38.57 28.00
N ARG A 50 -18.28 -37.67 27.01
CA ARG A 50 -17.36 -36.53 26.97
C ARG A 50 -17.68 -35.49 28.04
N GLN A 51 -18.96 -35.31 28.36
CA GLN A 51 -19.37 -34.43 29.45
C GLN A 51 -18.79 -34.92 30.79
N GLN A 52 -18.78 -36.23 31.03
CA GLN A 52 -18.15 -36.82 32.21
C GLN A 52 -16.63 -36.59 32.21
N GLU A 53 -15.94 -36.89 31.10
CA GLU A 53 -14.48 -36.67 30.98
C GLU A 53 -14.08 -35.22 31.29
N ILE A 54 -14.84 -34.25 30.76
CA ILE A 54 -14.57 -32.83 31.02
C ILE A 54 -14.86 -32.47 32.48
N THR A 55 -15.94 -33.00 33.05
CA THR A 55 -16.28 -32.79 34.46
C THR A 55 -15.13 -33.27 35.36
N ASP A 56 -14.59 -34.47 35.08
CA ASP A 56 -13.48 -35.05 35.85
C ASP A 56 -12.18 -34.24 35.69
N LEU A 57 -11.86 -33.82 34.47
CA LEU A 57 -10.69 -32.97 34.18
C LEU A 57 -10.76 -31.63 34.92
N VAL A 58 -11.90 -30.95 34.85
CA VAL A 58 -12.09 -29.65 35.50
C VAL A 58 -12.08 -29.82 37.02
N SER A 59 -12.71 -30.88 37.53
CA SER A 59 -12.74 -31.19 38.96
C SER A 59 -11.32 -31.41 39.52
N ALA A 60 -10.52 -32.21 38.82
CA ALA A 60 -9.13 -32.46 39.20
C ALA A 60 -8.25 -31.20 39.10
N ALA A 61 -8.40 -30.41 38.03
CA ALA A 61 -7.62 -29.19 37.82
C ALA A 61 -7.94 -28.10 38.87
N ALA A 62 -9.21 -27.98 39.27
CA ALA A 62 -9.63 -27.02 40.28
C ALA A 62 -9.43 -27.51 41.73
N GLY A 63 -9.09 -28.80 41.92
CA GLY A 63 -8.94 -29.38 43.26
C GLY A 63 -10.26 -29.42 44.04
N LEU A 64 -11.36 -29.75 43.35
CA LEU A 64 -12.67 -29.82 43.97
C LEU A 64 -12.73 -30.96 44.99
N GLN A 65 -13.31 -30.66 46.13
CA GLN A 65 -13.51 -31.59 47.24
C GLN A 65 -15.01 -31.69 47.53
N PRO A 66 -15.67 -32.81 47.18
CA PRO A 66 -17.09 -33.01 47.48
C PRO A 66 -17.39 -32.89 48.98
N GLU A 67 -16.47 -33.34 49.82
CA GLU A 67 -16.57 -33.27 51.29
C GLU A 67 -16.58 -31.83 51.83
N ARG A 68 -15.94 -30.91 51.12
CA ARG A 68 -15.97 -29.46 51.42
C ARG A 68 -17.28 -28.80 50.97
N GLY A 69 -18.11 -29.51 50.21
CA GLY A 69 -19.35 -28.99 49.62
C GLY A 69 -19.15 -28.33 48.26
N ASP A 70 -18.02 -28.61 47.59
CA ASP A 70 -17.73 -28.05 46.29
C ASP A 70 -18.69 -28.54 45.20
N GLN A 71 -19.00 -27.68 44.23
CA GLN A 71 -19.94 -27.97 43.15
C GLN A 71 -19.36 -27.61 41.79
N LEU A 72 -19.63 -28.46 40.80
CA LEU A 72 -19.30 -28.24 39.40
C LEU A 72 -20.53 -28.50 38.54
N THR A 73 -20.85 -27.55 37.66
CA THR A 73 -21.91 -27.69 36.65
C THR A 73 -21.33 -27.51 35.28
N VAL A 74 -21.51 -28.50 34.41
CA VAL A 74 -21.11 -28.44 33.00
C VAL A 74 -22.37 -28.43 32.14
N ALA A 75 -22.54 -27.39 31.33
CA ALA A 75 -23.64 -27.25 30.38
C ALA A 75 -23.11 -27.15 28.95
N SER A 76 -23.85 -27.70 28.00
CA SER A 76 -23.55 -27.61 26.57
C SER A 76 -24.67 -26.86 25.88
N ILE A 77 -24.36 -25.70 25.30
CA ILE A 77 -25.32 -24.92 24.51
C ILE A 77 -24.61 -24.37 23.27
N PRO A 78 -25.22 -24.41 22.09
CA PRO A 78 -24.68 -23.76 20.90
C PRO A 78 -24.58 -22.25 21.11
N PHE A 79 -23.40 -21.67 20.88
CA PHE A 79 -23.18 -20.23 21.00
C PHE A 79 -23.68 -19.51 19.74
N ASP A 80 -24.28 -18.33 19.92
CA ASP A 80 -24.66 -17.47 18.81
C ASP A 80 -23.41 -16.85 18.18
N ARG A 81 -23.13 -17.22 16.93
CA ARG A 81 -22.00 -16.73 16.12
C ARG A 81 -22.45 -15.82 14.97
N THR A 82 -23.71 -15.41 14.94
CA THR A 82 -24.25 -14.58 13.85
C THR A 82 -23.48 -13.27 13.68
N TRP A 83 -23.14 -12.60 14.79
CA TRP A 83 -22.38 -11.35 14.75
C TRP A 83 -20.98 -11.52 14.12
N SER A 84 -20.21 -12.53 14.54
CA SER A 84 -18.87 -12.76 14.02
C SER A 84 -18.90 -13.16 12.54
N GLN A 85 -19.85 -14.01 12.15
CA GLN A 85 -20.04 -14.40 10.75
C GLN A 85 -20.43 -13.20 9.87
N ASN A 86 -21.28 -12.31 10.38
CA ASN A 86 -21.66 -11.09 9.65
C ASN A 86 -20.46 -10.15 9.50
N MET A 87 -19.64 -9.99 10.53
CA MET A 87 -18.42 -9.20 10.48
C MET A 87 -17.43 -9.75 9.45
N GLU A 88 -17.18 -11.07 9.44
CA GLU A 88 -16.31 -11.72 8.47
C GLU A 88 -16.82 -11.53 7.02
N ARG A 89 -18.14 -11.69 6.81
CA ARG A 89 -18.77 -11.45 5.51
C ARG A 89 -18.61 -10.01 5.07
N GLU A 90 -18.87 -9.04 5.95
CA GLU A 90 -18.73 -7.62 5.64
C GLU A 90 -17.29 -7.27 5.27
N MET A 91 -16.31 -7.81 5.99
CA MET A 91 -14.89 -7.62 5.68
C MET A 91 -14.53 -8.22 4.31
N ALA A 92 -14.98 -9.44 4.02
CA ALA A 92 -14.76 -10.08 2.72
C ALA A 92 -15.42 -9.31 1.56
N GLU A 93 -16.62 -8.74 1.77
CA GLU A 93 -17.29 -7.90 0.77
C GLU A 93 -16.55 -6.58 0.54
N ARG A 94 -16.04 -5.95 1.60
CA ARG A 94 -15.20 -4.74 1.50
C ARG A 94 -13.93 -5.02 0.71
N GLU A 95 -13.27 -6.15 0.96
CA GLU A 95 -12.08 -6.56 0.22
C GLU A 95 -12.39 -6.81 -1.26
N LYS A 96 -13.45 -7.56 -1.57
CA LYS A 96 -13.91 -7.77 -2.95
C LYS A 96 -14.20 -6.43 -3.64
N ARG A 97 -14.94 -5.53 -2.99
CA ARG A 97 -15.26 -4.20 -3.55
C ARG A 97 -14.00 -3.40 -3.83
N ARG A 98 -13.03 -3.43 -2.92
CA ARG A 98 -11.72 -2.78 -3.10
C ARG A 98 -10.95 -3.39 -4.28
N GLN A 99 -10.93 -4.71 -4.44
CA GLN A 99 -10.31 -5.38 -5.58
C GLN A 99 -10.97 -4.98 -6.91
N TRP A 100 -12.31 -4.98 -6.98
CA TRP A 100 -13.04 -4.54 -8.17
C TRP A 100 -12.76 -3.07 -8.53
N LEU A 101 -12.66 -2.18 -7.53
CA LEU A 101 -12.26 -0.80 -7.74
C LEU A 101 -10.83 -0.71 -8.31
N ILE A 102 -9.88 -1.47 -7.75
CA ILE A 102 -8.49 -1.50 -8.24
C ILE A 102 -8.44 -1.99 -9.69
N TYR A 103 -9.13 -3.10 -10.01
CA TYR A 103 -9.19 -3.62 -11.36
C TYR A 103 -9.89 -2.67 -12.33
N GLY A 104 -10.95 -1.99 -11.89
CA GLY A 104 -11.64 -0.97 -12.66
C GLY A 104 -10.72 0.21 -13.00
N VAL A 105 -10.00 0.74 -12.01
CA VAL A 105 -9.03 1.82 -12.20
C VAL A 105 -7.87 1.38 -13.09
N ALA A 106 -7.31 0.19 -12.86
CA ALA A 106 -6.24 -0.37 -13.68
C ALA A 106 -6.69 -0.54 -15.15
N GLY A 107 -7.92 -1.02 -15.37
CA GLY A 107 -8.51 -1.14 -16.70
C GLY A 107 -8.68 0.21 -17.40
N LEU A 108 -9.18 1.23 -16.68
CA LEU A 108 -9.29 2.59 -17.22
C LEU A 108 -7.92 3.19 -17.58
N ILE A 109 -6.91 3.01 -16.73
CA ILE A 109 -5.54 3.45 -17.02
C ILE A 109 -5.01 2.76 -18.28
N LEU A 110 -5.18 1.44 -18.39
CA LEU A 110 -4.74 0.66 -19.56
C LEU A 110 -5.42 1.15 -20.85
N ILE A 111 -6.75 1.34 -20.83
CA ILE A 111 -7.49 1.88 -21.97
C ILE A 111 -7.00 3.28 -22.33
N SER A 112 -6.80 4.16 -21.35
CA SER A 112 -6.30 5.52 -21.59
C SER A 112 -4.91 5.51 -22.24
N LEU A 113 -4.04 4.59 -21.82
CA LEU A 113 -2.69 4.45 -22.37
C LEU A 113 -2.74 3.94 -23.81
N LEU A 114 -3.60 2.96 -24.11
CA LEU A 114 -3.80 2.47 -25.47
C LEU A 114 -4.34 3.56 -26.40
N VAL A 115 -5.32 4.34 -25.94
CA VAL A 115 -5.85 5.49 -26.70
C VAL A 115 -4.75 6.54 -26.93
N LEU A 116 -3.99 6.89 -25.90
CA LEU A 116 -2.88 7.83 -26.01
C LEU A 116 -1.83 7.37 -27.03
N LEU A 117 -1.43 6.09 -26.97
CA LEU A 117 -0.49 5.50 -27.93
C LEU A 117 -1.05 5.50 -29.35
N ALA A 118 -2.34 5.18 -29.54
CA ALA A 118 -2.99 5.22 -30.85
C ALA A 118 -3.02 6.65 -31.43
N VAL A 119 -3.34 7.67 -30.61
CA VAL A 119 -3.31 9.08 -31.02
C VAL A 119 -1.89 9.52 -31.39
N LEU A 120 -0.89 9.17 -30.58
CA LEU A 120 0.51 9.49 -30.86
C LEU A 120 1.01 8.80 -32.15
N ALA A 121 0.64 7.54 -32.37
CA ALA A 121 0.96 6.80 -33.58
C ALA A 121 0.32 7.44 -34.83
N ASN A 122 -0.95 7.86 -34.74
CA ASN A 122 -1.63 8.52 -35.86
C ASN A 122 -1.01 9.89 -36.19
N ARG A 123 -0.70 10.71 -35.19
CA ARG A 123 0.00 11.99 -35.39
C ARG A 123 1.40 11.81 -35.97
N ARG A 124 2.13 10.76 -35.59
CA ARG A 124 3.43 10.42 -36.20
C ARG A 124 3.25 9.98 -37.66
N ARG A 125 2.17 9.26 -37.99
CA ARG A 125 1.87 8.87 -39.37
C ARG A 125 1.55 10.08 -40.23
N GLU A 126 0.74 11.01 -39.74
CA GLU A 126 0.47 12.29 -40.42
C GLU A 126 1.75 13.11 -40.63
N ARG A 127 2.63 13.19 -39.63
CA ARG A 127 3.93 13.85 -39.79
C ARG A 127 4.83 13.15 -40.80
N ARG A 128 4.88 11.81 -40.80
CA ARG A 128 5.65 11.05 -41.80
C ARG A 128 5.07 11.26 -43.20
N VAL A 129 3.77 11.19 -43.38
CA VAL A 129 3.10 11.45 -44.66
C VAL A 129 3.29 12.90 -45.11
N ALA A 130 3.28 13.88 -44.20
CA ALA A 130 3.56 15.27 -44.52
C ALA A 130 5.03 15.50 -44.90
N LEU A 131 5.97 14.87 -44.17
CA LEU A 131 7.39 14.91 -44.49
C LEU A 131 7.69 14.18 -45.81
N ASP A 132 7.04 13.06 -46.09
CA ASP A 132 7.16 12.33 -47.36
C ASP A 132 6.51 13.10 -48.51
N ARG A 133 5.45 13.90 -48.28
CA ARG A 133 4.90 14.82 -49.29
C ARG A 133 5.81 16.01 -49.56
N LEU A 134 6.44 16.56 -48.52
CA LEU A 134 7.45 17.63 -48.65
C LEU A 134 8.74 17.10 -49.32
N ALA A 135 9.16 15.87 -49.01
CA ALA A 135 10.32 15.21 -49.63
C ALA A 135 10.01 14.65 -51.03
N GLY A 136 8.75 14.29 -51.29
CA GLY A 136 8.24 13.87 -52.60
C GLY A 136 7.92 15.05 -53.54
N THR A 137 7.90 16.28 -53.01
CA THR A 137 8.03 17.49 -53.82
C THR A 137 9.51 17.64 -54.14
N GLN A 138 9.99 16.89 -55.12
CA GLN A 138 11.29 17.16 -55.74
C GLN A 138 11.19 18.51 -56.46
N LEU A 139 11.31 19.60 -55.71
CA LEU A 139 11.91 20.81 -56.24
C LEU A 139 13.33 20.39 -56.59
N THR A 140 13.56 20.06 -57.86
CA THR A 140 14.90 19.89 -58.38
C THR A 140 15.66 21.17 -58.05
N VAL A 141 16.92 21.02 -57.64
CA VAL A 141 17.79 22.16 -57.33
C VAL A 141 17.83 23.13 -58.54
N GLU A 142 17.64 22.64 -59.76
CA GLU A 142 17.45 23.44 -60.98
C GLU A 142 16.22 24.36 -60.96
N GLU A 143 15.06 23.92 -60.47
CA GLU A 143 13.83 24.73 -60.45
C GLU A 143 13.89 25.82 -59.36
N ALA A 144 14.53 25.51 -58.22
CA ALA A 144 14.80 26.48 -57.16
C ALA A 144 15.87 27.52 -57.53
N LEU A 145 16.83 27.18 -58.41
CA LEU A 145 17.78 28.14 -58.97
C LEU A 145 17.18 28.98 -60.10
N ALA A 146 16.32 28.41 -60.95
CA ALA A 146 15.65 29.15 -62.03
C ALA A 146 14.63 30.18 -61.51
N ALA A 147 13.99 29.92 -60.37
CA ALA A 147 13.09 30.87 -59.70
C ALA A 147 13.82 32.02 -58.96
N GLN A 148 15.16 32.01 -58.92
CA GLN A 148 16.00 33.00 -58.25
C GLN A 148 16.81 33.89 -59.22
N GLU A 149 16.54 33.85 -60.52
CA GLU A 149 17.05 34.92 -61.39
C GLU A 149 16.32 36.22 -61.01
N PRO A 150 17.03 37.27 -60.55
CA PRO A 150 16.38 38.55 -60.36
C PRO A 150 15.92 39.01 -61.74
N GLU A 151 14.61 39.21 -61.92
CA GLU A 151 14.09 39.93 -63.07
C GLU A 151 14.69 41.33 -63.04
N LEU A 152 15.83 41.52 -63.72
CA LEU A 152 16.45 42.83 -63.88
C LEU A 152 15.38 43.77 -64.44
N THR A 153 15.17 44.88 -63.74
CA THR A 153 14.18 45.89 -64.12
C THR A 153 14.55 46.42 -65.51
N GLN A 154 13.59 46.86 -66.32
CA GLN A 154 13.86 47.30 -67.71
C GLN A 154 15.03 48.30 -67.79
N GLU A 155 15.13 49.21 -66.80
CA GLU A 155 16.25 50.16 -66.69
C GLU A 155 17.62 49.49 -66.47
N GLU A 156 17.72 48.41 -65.70
CA GLU A 156 18.99 47.72 -65.44
C GLU A 156 19.48 46.95 -66.68
N LYS A 157 18.54 46.38 -67.46
CA LYS A 157 18.86 45.75 -68.75
C LYS A 157 19.33 46.77 -69.78
N GLU A 158 18.74 47.96 -69.81
CA GLU A 158 19.18 49.05 -70.68
C GLU A 158 20.58 49.55 -70.29
N ARG A 159 20.85 49.75 -68.99
CA ARG A 159 22.17 50.14 -68.49
C ARG A 159 23.25 49.11 -68.84
N ALA A 160 22.94 47.82 -68.68
CA ALA A 160 23.86 46.75 -69.04
C ALA A 160 24.22 46.76 -70.53
N ARG A 161 23.23 46.97 -71.41
CA ARG A 161 23.45 47.07 -72.87
C ARG A 161 24.29 48.28 -73.24
N ILE A 162 24.04 49.43 -72.63
CA ILE A 162 24.80 50.66 -72.86
C ILE A 162 26.27 50.46 -72.45
N LEU A 163 26.52 49.83 -71.30
CA LEU A 163 27.88 49.52 -70.83
C LEU A 163 28.61 48.54 -71.77
N GLU A 164 27.92 47.53 -72.28
CA GLU A 164 28.49 46.57 -73.21
C GLU A 164 28.83 47.20 -74.58
N GLN A 165 27.97 48.11 -75.05
CA GLN A 165 28.21 48.91 -76.26
C GLN A 165 29.40 49.84 -76.08
N LEU A 166 29.51 50.54 -74.93
CA LEU A 166 30.67 51.34 -74.56
C LEU A 166 31.95 50.52 -74.54
N GLN A 167 31.93 49.34 -73.93
CA GLN A 167 33.10 48.46 -73.86
C GLN A 167 33.55 47.97 -75.24
N ARG A 168 32.61 47.69 -76.15
CA ARG A 168 32.91 47.40 -77.56
C ARG A 168 33.49 48.60 -78.29
N GLN A 169 32.91 49.79 -78.10
CA GLN A 169 33.38 51.03 -78.73
C GLN A 169 34.82 51.36 -78.30
N VAL A 170 35.14 51.18 -77.02
CA VAL A 170 36.48 51.37 -76.45
C VAL A 170 37.49 50.37 -77.07
N ARG A 171 37.08 49.12 -77.28
CA ARG A 171 37.94 48.11 -77.92
C ARG A 171 38.16 48.36 -79.41
N GLN A 172 37.16 48.87 -80.11
CA GLN A 172 37.24 49.08 -81.57
C GLN A 172 37.97 50.39 -81.93
N ASN A 173 37.82 51.44 -81.13
CA ASN A 173 38.39 52.77 -81.41
C ASN A 173 39.12 53.36 -80.19
N PRO A 174 40.25 52.77 -79.76
CA PRO A 174 40.99 53.22 -78.57
C PRO A 174 41.58 54.63 -78.73
N GLU A 175 41.92 55.02 -79.97
CA GLU A 175 42.51 56.34 -80.26
C GLU A 175 41.56 57.51 -79.99
N GLN A 176 40.26 57.34 -80.30
CA GLN A 176 39.24 58.37 -80.05
C GLN A 176 38.97 58.56 -78.55
N VAL A 177 38.99 57.48 -77.77
CA VAL A 177 38.82 57.53 -76.31
C VAL A 177 40.03 58.21 -75.64
N ALA A 178 41.24 57.93 -76.14
CA ALA A 178 42.45 58.59 -75.65
C ALA A 178 42.47 60.10 -75.91
N GLN A 179 41.87 60.59 -77.01
CA GLN A 179 41.76 62.03 -77.27
C GLN A 179 40.82 62.73 -76.28
N VAL A 180 39.69 62.12 -75.93
CA VAL A 180 38.75 62.64 -74.92
C VAL A 180 39.37 62.65 -73.53
N LEU A 181 40.05 61.56 -73.15
CA LEU A 181 40.77 61.50 -71.86
C LEU A 181 41.92 62.52 -71.80
N ARG A 182 42.66 62.73 -72.91
CA ARG A 182 43.68 63.78 -72.99
C ARG A 182 43.10 65.19 -72.90
N ALA A 183 41.93 65.43 -73.50
CA ALA A 183 41.24 66.73 -73.41
C ALA A 183 40.80 67.04 -71.97
N TRP A 184 40.24 66.07 -71.26
CA TRP A 184 39.91 66.23 -69.83
C TRP A 184 41.13 66.38 -68.93
N LEU A 185 42.21 65.62 -69.18
CA LEU A 185 43.46 65.79 -68.42
C LEU A 185 44.13 67.15 -68.67
N ALA A 186 43.94 67.74 -69.86
CA ALA A 186 44.47 69.05 -70.21
C ALA A 186 43.63 70.20 -69.59
N GLU A 187 42.34 69.98 -69.34
CA GLU A 187 41.45 70.91 -68.65
C GLU A 187 41.75 70.99 -67.14
N GLU A 188 42.20 69.88 -66.52
CA GLU A 188 42.45 69.78 -65.07
C GLU A 188 43.83 70.30 -64.63
N GLN A 189 44.73 70.62 -65.56
CA GLN A 189 46.04 71.26 -65.28
C GLN A 189 46.07 72.77 -65.59
N ARG A 190 44.90 73.42 -65.67
CA ARG A 190 44.77 74.86 -65.79
C ARG A 190 44.07 75.49 -64.59
#